data_AF-A0A1I2JUQ9-F1
#
_entry.id   AF-A0A1I2JUQ9-F1
#
_cell.length_a   1.000
_cell.length_b   1.000
_cell.length_c   1.000
_cell.angle_alpha   90.00
_cell.angle_beta   90.00
_cell.angle_gamma   90.00
#
_symmetry.space_group_name_H-M   'P 1'
#
loop_
_entity.id
_entity.type
_entity.pdbx_description
1 polymer ?
#
loop_
_entity_poly.entity_id
_entity_poly.type
_entity_poly.pdbx_seq_one_letter_code
_entity_poly.pdbx_strand_id
1 'polypeptide(L)'
;MTLTFLLGCNNKTNDKKINMTATEKLKSILTEQYISEDGDKYKVELKEGLTDQQIDDLAKKLPTGQVPIEIRELLKFTSGFEFYGLEEVTFDGIGQFGFENFFPNSVQLAGDGFGNFWILDVDKKGNWGNVFYVCHDPAVIVKHSENLTQFIEHVSDFGKNGNKSNLDIIHEKVVMDIWSKDNGFIELENARQSNDTILKNFAQTLPDSFVIADLRNKPIQSGFAWGKYGPNIDNAKRHENELIWGVEKQSKKGLISKLFGR
;
A
#
# COMPACT_ATOMS: atom_id res chain seq x y z
N MET A 1 -48.55 -39.45 -25.77
CA MET A 1 -48.61 -39.72 -24.32
C MET A 1 -47.23 -40.17 -23.88
N THR A 2 -46.43 -39.50 -23.05
CA THR A 2 -46.47 -38.18 -22.44
C THR A 2 -45.01 -37.87 -22.14
N LEU A 3 -44.54 -36.70 -22.57
CA LEU A 3 -43.17 -36.21 -22.39
C LEU A 3 -43.07 -35.64 -20.97
N THR A 4 -42.22 -36.21 -20.11
CA THR A 4 -42.01 -35.69 -18.74
C THR A 4 -40.74 -34.83 -18.72
N PHE A 5 -40.93 -33.52 -18.73
CA PHE A 5 -39.91 -32.52 -18.42
C PHE A 5 -39.64 -32.52 -16.91
N LEU A 6 -38.40 -32.84 -16.51
CA LEU A 6 -37.88 -32.56 -15.17
C LEU A 6 -37.10 -31.24 -15.24
N LEU A 7 -37.77 -30.15 -14.87
CA LEU A 7 -37.13 -28.87 -14.57
C LEU A 7 -36.41 -28.99 -13.22
N GLY A 8 -35.09 -29.17 -13.27
CA GLY A 8 -34.23 -29.00 -12.12
C GLY A 8 -34.08 -27.51 -11.79
N CYS A 9 -34.74 -27.05 -10.74
CA CYS A 9 -34.52 -25.73 -10.15
C CYS A 9 -33.08 -25.66 -9.61
N ASN A 10 -32.21 -24.96 -10.34
CA ASN A 10 -30.84 -24.70 -9.94
C ASN A 10 -30.84 -23.49 -8.97
N ASN A 11 -31.04 -23.76 -7.67
CA ASN A 11 -30.82 -22.76 -6.63
C ASN A 11 -29.32 -22.53 -6.47
N LYS A 12 -28.75 -21.62 -7.26
CA LYS A 12 -27.47 -21.00 -6.95
C LYS A 12 -27.66 -20.10 -5.74
N THR A 13 -27.28 -20.57 -4.57
CA THR A 13 -27.04 -19.73 -3.40
C THR A 13 -25.95 -18.72 -3.75
N ASN A 14 -26.36 -17.46 -3.96
CA ASN A 14 -25.44 -16.34 -3.92
C ASN A 14 -24.98 -16.20 -2.47
N ASP A 15 -23.90 -16.88 -2.10
CA ASP A 15 -23.14 -16.54 -0.89
C ASP A 15 -22.59 -15.14 -1.08
N LYS A 16 -23.34 -14.17 -0.57
CA LYS A 16 -22.93 -12.78 -0.42
C LYS A 16 -21.78 -12.82 0.57
N LYS A 17 -20.55 -12.92 0.08
CA LYS A 17 -19.32 -12.82 0.89
C LYS A 17 -19.44 -11.53 1.70
N ILE A 18 -19.76 -11.66 2.99
CA ILE A 18 -19.83 -10.52 3.90
C ILE A 18 -18.40 -9.97 3.93
N ASN A 19 -18.19 -8.79 3.35
CA ASN A 19 -16.90 -8.13 3.42
C ASN A 19 -16.69 -7.74 4.88
N MET A 20 -15.74 -8.44 5.52
CA MET A 20 -15.32 -8.19 6.89
C MET A 20 -14.65 -6.82 6.97
N THR A 21 -15.02 -6.04 7.98
CA THR A 21 -14.37 -4.76 8.32
C THR A 21 -12.96 -4.99 8.86
N ALA A 22 -12.13 -3.94 8.87
CA ALA A 22 -10.80 -4.03 9.46
C ALA A 22 -10.85 -4.41 10.95
N THR A 23 -11.81 -3.85 11.69
CA THR A 23 -12.04 -4.15 13.12
C THR A 23 -12.45 -5.60 13.34
N GLU A 24 -13.36 -6.15 12.54
CA GLU A 24 -13.75 -7.56 12.64
C GLU A 24 -12.58 -8.48 12.31
N LYS A 25 -11.79 -8.15 11.28
CA LYS A 25 -10.60 -8.93 10.94
C LYS A 25 -9.57 -8.89 12.05
N LEU A 26 -9.31 -7.73 12.65
CA LEU A 26 -8.43 -7.63 13.80
C LEU A 26 -8.92 -8.50 14.96
N LYS A 27 -10.19 -8.40 15.33
CA LYS A 27 -10.79 -9.24 16.37
C LYS A 27 -10.61 -10.73 16.11
N SER A 28 -10.70 -11.16 14.85
CA SER A 28 -10.51 -12.57 14.47
C SER A 28 -9.08 -13.08 14.75
N ILE A 29 -8.07 -12.21 14.68
CA ILE A 29 -6.67 -12.61 14.87
C ILE A 29 -6.21 -12.53 16.33
N LEU A 30 -6.99 -11.93 17.23
CA LEU A 30 -6.68 -11.83 18.67
C LEU A 30 -6.78 -13.18 19.40
N THR A 31 -7.58 -14.10 18.88
CA THR A 31 -7.76 -15.43 19.47
C THR A 31 -6.69 -16.42 19.01
N GLU A 32 -5.94 -16.07 17.98
CA GLU A 32 -4.88 -16.89 17.40
C GLU A 32 -3.66 -16.96 18.34
N GLN A 33 -2.85 -18.00 18.14
CA GLN A 33 -1.55 -18.15 18.79
C GLN A 33 -0.51 -18.41 17.71
N TYR A 34 0.60 -17.68 17.80
CA TYR A 34 1.71 -17.72 16.86
C TYR A 34 2.96 -18.26 17.54
N ILE A 35 4.00 -18.53 16.75
CA ILE A 35 5.30 -19.01 17.21
C ILE A 35 6.36 -18.08 16.63
N SER A 36 7.21 -17.50 17.49
CA SER A 36 8.33 -16.64 17.08
C SER A 36 9.46 -17.46 16.44
N GLU A 37 10.47 -16.76 15.91
CA GLU A 37 11.67 -17.42 15.37
C GLU A 37 12.42 -18.24 16.42
N ASP A 38 12.38 -17.80 17.69
CA ASP A 38 12.97 -18.49 18.83
C ASP A 38 12.14 -19.68 19.34
N GLY A 39 10.94 -19.89 18.77
CA GLY A 39 10.01 -20.96 19.16
C GLY A 39 9.06 -20.59 20.29
N ASP A 40 9.07 -19.33 20.75
CA ASP A 40 8.20 -18.84 21.80
C ASP A 40 6.79 -18.57 21.30
N LYS A 41 5.80 -18.93 22.10
CA LYS A 41 4.40 -18.69 21.77
C LYS A 41 4.01 -17.28 22.15
N TYR A 42 3.40 -16.55 21.22
CA TYR A 42 2.89 -15.21 21.46
C TYR A 42 1.48 -15.03 20.88
N LYS A 43 0.85 -13.92 21.25
CA LYS A 43 -0.44 -13.47 20.71
C LYS A 43 -0.33 -12.00 20.33
N VAL A 44 -1.30 -11.55 19.54
CA VAL A 44 -1.45 -10.12 19.24
C VAL A 44 -1.83 -9.39 20.54
N GLU A 45 -1.13 -8.30 20.83
CA GLU A 45 -1.41 -7.42 21.96
C GLU A 45 -1.90 -6.07 21.45
N LEU A 46 -3.09 -5.64 21.87
CA LEU A 46 -3.68 -4.38 21.41
C LEU A 46 -3.07 -3.19 22.16
N LYS A 47 -2.85 -2.10 21.43
CA LYS A 47 -2.58 -0.78 22.02
C LYS A 47 -3.89 -0.18 22.53
N GLU A 48 -3.78 0.82 23.42
CA GLU A 48 -4.96 1.53 23.90
C GLU A 48 -5.75 2.20 22.76
N GLY A 49 -7.07 2.17 22.87
CA GLY A 49 -7.95 2.90 21.96
C GLY A 49 -7.87 4.40 22.17
N LEU A 50 -8.19 5.15 21.12
CA LEU A 50 -8.21 6.61 21.14
C LEU A 50 -9.56 7.16 21.60
N THR A 51 -9.52 8.29 22.29
CA THR A 51 -10.71 9.09 22.59
C THR A 51 -11.23 9.81 21.35
N ASP A 52 -12.51 10.23 21.37
CA ASP A 52 -13.08 11.02 20.27
C ASP A 52 -12.27 12.29 19.97
N GLN A 53 -11.76 12.97 21.00
CA GLN A 53 -10.94 14.16 20.83
C GLN A 53 -9.61 13.86 20.11
N GLN A 54 -8.94 12.78 20.47
CA GLN A 54 -7.70 12.34 19.80
C GLN A 54 -7.97 11.98 18.33
N ILE A 55 -9.10 11.31 18.05
CA ILE A 55 -9.49 10.97 16.68
C ILE A 55 -9.81 12.24 15.87
N ASP A 56 -10.49 13.21 16.47
CA ASP A 56 -10.79 14.48 15.81
C ASP A 56 -9.50 15.28 15.52
N ASP A 57 -8.51 15.23 16.41
CA ASP A 57 -7.22 15.87 16.21
C ASP A 57 -6.40 15.18 15.10
N LEU A 58 -6.47 13.85 15.00
CA LEU A 58 -5.90 13.10 13.88
C LEU A 58 -6.60 13.43 12.56
N ALA A 59 -7.93 13.52 12.58
CA ALA A 59 -8.75 13.77 11.40
C ALA A 59 -8.40 15.09 10.70
N LYS A 60 -7.98 16.12 11.46
CA LYS A 60 -7.52 17.42 10.92
C LYS A 60 -6.34 17.30 9.95
N LYS A 61 -5.56 16.22 10.02
CA LYS A 61 -4.44 15.95 9.12
C LYS A 61 -4.86 15.30 7.80
N LEU A 62 -6.10 14.85 7.67
CA LEU A 62 -6.64 14.22 6.46
C LEU A 62 -7.25 15.27 5.52
N PRO A 63 -7.32 14.99 4.20
CA PRO A 63 -7.87 15.92 3.20
C PRO A 63 -9.26 16.48 3.51
N THR A 64 -10.11 15.67 4.12
CA THR A 64 -11.50 16.02 4.43
C THR A 64 -11.70 16.54 5.85
N GLY A 65 -10.65 16.54 6.69
CA GLY A 65 -10.79 16.81 8.12
C GLY A 65 -11.58 15.73 8.86
N GLN A 66 -11.81 14.56 8.25
CA GLN A 66 -12.68 13.50 8.77
C GLN A 66 -12.04 12.13 8.58
N VAL A 67 -12.25 11.25 9.56
CA VAL A 67 -11.92 9.82 9.49
C VAL A 67 -13.20 9.04 9.12
N PRO A 68 -13.15 8.06 8.19
CA PRO A 68 -14.30 7.21 7.90
C PRO A 68 -14.87 6.54 9.17
N ILE A 69 -16.19 6.36 9.24
CA ILE A 69 -16.86 5.85 10.46
C ILE A 69 -16.28 4.50 10.91
N GLU A 70 -16.07 3.57 9.98
CA GLU A 70 -15.45 2.26 10.28
C GLU A 70 -14.06 2.41 10.90
N ILE A 71 -13.26 3.36 10.41
CA ILE A 71 -11.92 3.62 10.91
C ILE A 71 -11.97 4.34 12.27
N ARG A 72 -12.95 5.22 12.50
CA ARG A 72 -13.18 5.80 13.84
C ARG A 72 -13.51 4.70 14.85
N GLU A 73 -14.34 3.74 14.48
CA GLU A 73 -14.66 2.60 15.34
C GLU A 73 -13.42 1.73 15.62
N LEU A 74 -12.57 1.51 14.60
CA LEU A 74 -11.28 0.83 14.77
C LEU A 74 -10.39 1.58 15.75
N LEU A 75 -10.19 2.89 15.57
CA LEU A 75 -9.32 3.72 16.41
C LEU A 75 -9.81 3.80 17.86
N LYS A 76 -11.13 3.82 18.08
CA LYS A 76 -11.73 3.71 19.42
C LYS A 76 -11.46 2.36 20.06
N PHE A 77 -11.49 1.30 19.26
CA PHE A 77 -11.19 -0.05 19.74
C PHE A 77 -9.71 -0.19 20.09
N THR A 78 -8.82 0.35 19.26
CA THR A 78 -7.37 0.32 19.45
C THR A 78 -6.64 1.26 18.49
N SER A 79 -5.54 1.88 18.91
CA SER A 79 -4.67 2.64 18.00
C SER A 79 -3.77 1.75 17.14
N GLY A 80 -3.67 0.45 17.43
CA GLY A 80 -2.74 -0.46 16.78
C GLY A 80 -2.52 -1.74 17.59
N PHE A 81 -1.54 -2.55 17.21
CA PHE A 81 -1.22 -3.76 17.95
C PHE A 81 0.24 -4.14 17.79
N GLU A 82 0.78 -4.82 18.79
CA GLU A 82 2.12 -5.41 18.74
C GLU A 82 2.08 -6.74 18.00
N PHE A 83 3.07 -6.96 17.15
CA PHE A 83 3.20 -8.19 16.40
C PHE A 83 4.68 -8.53 16.18
N TYR A 84 5.09 -9.69 16.68
CA TYR A 84 6.46 -10.16 16.50
C TYR A 84 6.85 -10.20 15.01
N GLY A 85 8.00 -9.59 14.68
CA GLY A 85 8.53 -9.45 13.33
C GLY A 85 8.14 -8.14 12.60
N LEU A 86 7.16 -7.38 13.09
CA LEU A 86 6.88 -6.00 12.64
C LEU A 86 7.08 -4.96 13.74
N GLU A 87 7.46 -5.40 14.95
CA GLU A 87 7.41 -4.65 16.21
C GLU A 87 5.99 -4.18 16.56
N GLU A 88 5.42 -3.28 15.77
CA GLU A 88 4.06 -2.79 15.91
C GLU A 88 3.37 -2.50 14.57
N VAL A 89 2.04 -2.56 14.59
CA VAL A 89 1.16 -2.04 13.55
C VAL A 89 0.32 -0.90 14.15
N THR A 90 0.37 0.28 13.55
CA THR A 90 -0.37 1.48 13.99
C THR A 90 -1.45 1.87 12.99
N PHE A 91 -2.57 2.42 13.48
CA PHE A 91 -3.63 2.99 12.66
C PHE A 91 -3.69 4.52 12.78
N ASP A 92 -2.91 5.12 13.67
CA ASP A 92 -2.89 6.56 13.94
C ASP A 92 -1.64 7.26 13.37
N GLY A 93 -0.83 6.56 12.58
CA GLY A 93 0.39 7.05 11.91
C GLY A 93 0.16 8.07 10.79
N ILE A 94 -0.83 8.95 10.91
CA ILE A 94 -1.21 9.94 9.89
C ILE A 94 -0.12 11.03 9.82
N GLY A 95 0.47 11.18 8.63
CA GLY A 95 1.49 12.19 8.34
C GLY A 95 2.87 11.91 8.95
N GLN A 96 3.19 10.64 9.24
CA GLN A 96 4.49 10.25 9.83
C GLN A 96 5.51 9.75 8.79
N PHE A 97 5.07 9.41 7.57
CA PHE A 97 5.91 8.71 6.60
C PHE A 97 7.01 9.57 5.95
N GLY A 98 6.73 10.85 5.63
CA GLY A 98 7.75 11.78 5.12
C GLY A 98 8.06 11.68 3.61
N PHE A 99 7.27 10.93 2.82
CA PHE A 99 7.40 10.81 1.37
C PHE A 99 6.12 11.29 0.65
N GLU A 100 5.69 12.51 0.99
CA GLU A 100 4.42 13.08 0.53
C GLU A 100 4.35 13.28 -1.00
N ASN A 101 5.49 13.36 -1.69
CA ASN A 101 5.52 13.42 -3.15
C ASN A 101 4.98 12.13 -3.82
N PHE A 102 5.15 10.98 -3.16
CA PHE A 102 4.57 9.71 -3.58
C PHE A 102 3.22 9.44 -2.94
N PHE A 103 3.04 9.81 -1.68
CA PHE A 103 1.82 9.54 -0.91
C PHE A 103 1.38 10.81 -0.18
N PRO A 104 0.69 11.74 -0.87
CA PRO A 104 0.35 13.05 -0.33
C PRO A 104 -0.47 12.99 0.96
N ASN A 105 -1.30 11.96 1.10
CA ASN A 105 -2.04 11.68 2.32
C ASN A 105 -1.93 10.19 2.59
N SER A 106 -1.43 9.84 3.77
CA SER A 106 -1.17 8.46 4.10
C SER A 106 -1.18 8.20 5.60
N VAL A 107 -1.28 6.91 5.94
CA VAL A 107 -1.11 6.40 7.29
C VAL A 107 0.05 5.43 7.27
N GLN A 108 1.09 5.72 8.04
CA GLN A 108 2.15 4.74 8.29
C GLN A 108 1.58 3.65 9.20
N LEU A 109 1.51 2.42 8.66
CA LEU A 109 0.99 1.26 9.37
C LEU A 109 2.07 0.52 10.13
N ALA A 110 3.27 0.40 9.58
CA ALA A 110 4.40 -0.28 10.23
C ALA A 110 5.71 0.20 9.62
N GLY A 111 6.82 -0.09 10.30
CA GLY A 111 8.17 0.04 9.78
C GLY A 111 9.07 -1.04 10.36
N ASP A 112 10.13 -1.39 9.64
CA ASP A 112 11.05 -2.46 10.05
C ASP A 112 12.31 -1.95 10.79
N GLY A 113 12.40 -0.64 11.05
CA GLY A 113 13.57 -0.01 11.66
C GLY A 113 14.78 0.16 10.72
N PHE A 114 14.72 -0.37 9.50
CA PHE A 114 15.75 -0.26 8.48
C PHE A 114 15.34 0.65 7.32
N GLY A 115 14.35 1.52 7.54
CA GLY A 115 13.90 2.48 6.54
C GLY A 115 12.89 1.91 5.54
N ASN A 116 12.29 0.74 5.82
CA ASN A 116 11.19 0.24 5.03
C ASN A 116 9.87 0.35 5.79
N PHE A 117 8.79 0.62 5.05
CA PHE A 117 7.51 0.99 5.65
C PHE A 117 6.32 0.35 4.93
N TRP A 118 5.27 0.06 5.70
CA TRP A 118 3.95 -0.27 5.19
C TRP A 118 3.06 0.94 5.32
N ILE A 119 2.60 1.47 4.20
CA ILE A 119 1.90 2.74 4.11
C ILE A 119 0.53 2.53 3.49
N LEU A 120 -0.52 2.98 4.16
CA LEU A 120 -1.87 3.04 3.62
C LEU A 120 -2.08 4.37 2.90
N ASP A 121 -2.48 4.30 1.63
CA ASP A 121 -2.82 5.46 0.82
C ASP A 121 -4.20 6.00 1.19
N VAL A 122 -4.33 7.32 1.32
CA VAL A 122 -5.60 7.99 1.57
C VAL A 122 -5.93 8.89 0.38
N ASP A 123 -7.08 8.66 -0.24
CA ASP A 123 -7.50 9.46 -1.39
C ASP A 123 -7.94 10.88 -0.96
N LYS A 124 -8.16 11.78 -1.94
CA LYS A 124 -8.63 13.15 -1.68
C LYS A 124 -10.01 13.22 -1.01
N LYS A 125 -10.79 12.14 -1.04
CA LYS A 125 -12.10 12.03 -0.38
C LYS A 125 -11.97 11.45 1.04
N GLY A 126 -10.75 11.19 1.52
CA GLY A 126 -10.48 10.63 2.83
C GLY A 126 -10.73 9.13 2.93
N ASN A 127 -10.91 8.42 1.80
CA ASN A 127 -11.06 6.98 1.82
C ASN A 127 -9.71 6.31 2.02
N TRP A 128 -9.69 5.31 2.89
CA TRP A 128 -8.53 4.48 3.16
C TRP A 128 -8.44 3.38 2.11
N GLY A 129 -7.41 3.46 1.26
CA GLY A 129 -7.26 2.62 0.08
C GLY A 129 -6.22 1.52 0.27
N ASN A 130 -5.41 1.34 -0.76
CA ASN A 130 -4.36 0.33 -0.83
C ASN A 130 -3.28 0.51 0.23
N VAL A 131 -2.67 -0.62 0.62
CA VAL A 131 -1.44 -0.61 1.40
C VAL A 131 -0.27 -0.89 0.48
N PHE A 132 0.81 -0.11 0.64
CA PHE A 132 2.03 -0.21 -0.11
C PHE A 132 3.18 -0.55 0.82
N TYR A 133 4.09 -1.40 0.36
CA TYR A 133 5.41 -1.55 0.97
C TYR A 133 6.37 -0.60 0.25
N VAL A 134 7.04 0.26 1.00
CA VAL A 134 8.00 1.22 0.46
C VAL A 134 9.38 0.86 1.03
N CYS A 135 10.24 0.36 0.15
CA CYS A 135 11.62 0.01 0.47
C CYS A 135 12.55 1.16 0.11
N HIS A 136 13.54 1.44 0.96
CA HIS A 136 14.53 2.48 0.69
C HIS A 136 15.76 1.97 -0.08
N ASP A 137 16.19 0.72 0.12
CA ASP A 137 17.33 0.12 -0.57
C ASP A 137 17.14 -1.39 -0.84
N PRO A 138 16.86 -1.81 -2.09
CA PRO A 138 16.71 -0.94 -3.25
C PRO A 138 15.42 -0.12 -3.18
N ALA A 139 15.51 1.15 -3.62
CA ALA A 139 14.40 2.09 -3.60
C ALA A 139 13.25 1.67 -4.54
N VAL A 140 12.24 1.01 -3.97
CA VAL A 140 11.11 0.35 -4.65
C VAL A 140 9.81 0.60 -3.89
N ILE A 141 8.72 0.85 -4.61
CA ILE A 141 7.35 0.86 -4.07
C ILE A 141 6.62 -0.36 -4.61
N VAL A 142 5.97 -1.12 -3.73
CA VAL A 142 5.19 -2.33 -4.06
C VAL A 142 3.77 -2.19 -3.53
N LYS A 143 2.77 -2.48 -4.37
CA LYS A 143 1.37 -2.64 -3.95
C LYS A 143 1.26 -3.89 -3.08
N HIS A 144 1.08 -3.73 -1.77
CA HIS A 144 1.08 -4.83 -0.81
C HIS A 144 -0.30 -5.46 -0.62
N SER A 145 -1.32 -4.64 -0.38
CA SER A 145 -2.69 -5.08 -0.14
C SER A 145 -3.72 -4.15 -0.80
N GLU A 146 -4.91 -4.68 -1.04
CA GLU A 146 -6.04 -3.92 -1.60
C GLU A 146 -6.67 -2.96 -0.60
N ASN A 147 -6.57 -3.24 0.70
CA ASN A 147 -7.09 -2.42 1.79
C ASN A 147 -6.50 -2.84 3.15
N LEU A 148 -6.87 -2.11 4.21
CA LEU A 148 -6.44 -2.37 5.58
C LEU A 148 -6.84 -3.77 6.08
N THR A 149 -8.05 -4.24 5.78
CA THR A 149 -8.51 -5.58 6.18
C THR A 149 -7.59 -6.67 5.64
N GLN A 150 -7.27 -6.60 4.35
CA GLN A 150 -6.35 -7.57 3.71
C GLN A 150 -4.92 -7.42 4.24
N PHE A 151 -4.49 -6.20 4.61
CA PHE A 151 -3.21 -6.03 5.28
C PHE A 151 -3.15 -6.76 6.64
N ILE A 152 -4.16 -6.60 7.49
CA ILE A 152 -4.26 -7.33 8.79
C ILE A 152 -4.28 -8.85 8.56
N GLU A 153 -4.94 -9.30 7.48
CA GLU A 153 -4.88 -10.70 7.07
C GLU A 153 -3.45 -11.16 6.73
N HIS A 154 -2.71 -10.38 5.94
CA HIS A 154 -1.33 -10.70 5.58
C HIS A 154 -0.38 -10.68 6.78
N VAL A 155 -0.62 -9.84 7.79
CA VAL A 155 0.14 -9.86 9.06
C VAL A 155 -0.10 -11.16 9.83
N SER A 156 -1.36 -11.59 9.97
CA SER A 156 -1.67 -12.88 10.59
C SER A 156 -1.11 -14.06 9.80
N ASP A 157 -1.16 -13.99 8.47
CA ASP A 157 -0.56 -14.97 7.57
C ASP A 157 0.96 -15.08 7.78
N PHE A 158 1.65 -13.95 7.99
CA PHE A 158 3.07 -13.95 8.35
C PHE A 158 3.35 -14.69 9.66
N GLY A 159 2.60 -14.46 10.73
CA GLY A 159 2.80 -15.23 11.97
C GLY A 159 2.52 -16.73 11.83
N LYS A 160 1.70 -17.15 10.87
CA LYS A 160 1.35 -18.57 10.66
C LYS A 160 2.30 -19.27 9.69
N ASN A 161 2.74 -18.57 8.65
CA ASN A 161 3.42 -19.14 7.49
C ASN A 161 4.84 -18.59 7.29
N GLY A 162 5.27 -17.60 8.08
CA GLY A 162 6.58 -16.97 8.03
C GLY A 162 6.98 -16.59 6.61
N ASN A 163 8.05 -17.21 6.13
CA ASN A 163 8.64 -16.94 4.82
C ASN A 163 7.80 -17.29 3.59
N LYS A 164 6.63 -17.91 3.78
CA LYS A 164 5.67 -18.18 2.70
C LYS A 164 4.57 -17.14 2.64
N SER A 165 4.53 -16.21 3.61
CA SER A 165 3.49 -15.20 3.65
C SER A 165 3.71 -14.12 2.60
N ASN A 166 2.64 -13.40 2.27
CA ASN A 166 2.74 -12.26 1.36
C ASN A 166 3.71 -11.19 1.86
N LEU A 167 3.78 -10.98 3.17
CA LEU A 167 4.63 -9.96 3.79
C LEU A 167 6.11 -10.26 3.53
N ASP A 168 6.56 -11.47 3.87
CA ASP A 168 7.95 -11.90 3.69
C ASP A 168 8.31 -12.03 2.20
N ILE A 169 7.40 -12.58 1.37
CA ILE A 169 7.63 -12.68 -0.07
C ILE A 169 7.86 -11.29 -0.69
N ILE A 170 7.12 -10.27 -0.25
CA ILE A 170 7.35 -8.90 -0.74
C ILE A 170 8.72 -8.40 -0.32
N HIS A 171 9.04 -8.52 0.98
CA HIS A 171 10.29 -8.06 1.57
C HIS A 171 11.52 -8.72 0.92
N GLU A 172 11.55 -10.04 0.83
CA GLU A 172 12.74 -10.81 0.43
C GLU A 172 12.89 -10.99 -1.08
N LYS A 173 11.78 -11.03 -1.84
CA LYS A 173 11.80 -11.44 -3.25
C LYS A 173 11.28 -10.40 -4.21
N VAL A 174 10.06 -9.91 -4.00
CA VAL A 174 9.37 -9.05 -4.98
C VAL A 174 10.13 -7.76 -5.20
N VAL A 175 10.65 -7.15 -4.14
CA VAL A 175 11.48 -5.93 -4.19
C VAL A 175 12.66 -6.13 -5.14
N MET A 176 13.40 -7.23 -4.97
CA MET A 176 14.56 -7.53 -5.82
C MET A 176 14.18 -7.89 -7.25
N ASP A 177 13.06 -8.58 -7.45
CA ASP A 177 12.53 -8.89 -8.79
C ASP A 177 12.16 -7.60 -9.55
N ILE A 178 11.47 -6.66 -8.91
CA ILE A 178 11.16 -5.33 -9.48
C ILE A 178 12.45 -4.54 -9.75
N TRP A 179 13.38 -4.53 -8.80
CA TRP A 179 14.64 -3.80 -8.97
C TRP A 179 15.49 -4.34 -10.11
N SER A 180 15.54 -5.66 -10.32
CA SER A 180 16.48 -6.30 -11.24
C SER A 180 15.92 -6.61 -12.63
N LYS A 181 14.61 -6.91 -12.75
CA LYS A 181 14.02 -7.45 -13.99
C LYS A 181 13.01 -6.52 -14.64
N ASP A 182 12.10 -5.95 -13.85
CA ASP A 182 10.99 -5.13 -14.33
C ASP A 182 10.86 -3.90 -13.44
N ASN A 183 11.42 -2.78 -13.89
CA ASN A 183 11.44 -1.54 -13.12
C ASN A 183 10.04 -0.92 -12.92
N GLY A 184 9.00 -1.46 -13.55
CA GLY A 184 7.61 -1.07 -13.35
C GLY A 184 7.19 0.22 -14.06
N PHE A 185 8.00 0.74 -14.98
CA PHE A 185 7.75 2.02 -15.64
C PHE A 185 7.24 1.89 -17.08
N ILE A 186 6.36 2.82 -17.44
CA ILE A 186 5.89 3.12 -18.78
C ILE A 186 6.66 4.36 -19.27
N GLU A 187 7.22 4.27 -20.48
CA GLU A 187 7.83 5.43 -21.13
C GLU A 187 6.78 6.52 -21.40
N LEU A 188 7.15 7.77 -21.16
CA LEU A 188 6.22 8.90 -21.17
C LEU A 188 5.50 9.06 -22.52
N GLU A 189 6.21 8.91 -23.63
CA GLU A 189 5.63 8.99 -24.98
C GLU A 189 4.56 7.92 -25.22
N ASN A 190 4.79 6.70 -24.75
CA ASN A 190 3.80 5.62 -24.84
C ASN A 190 2.54 5.97 -24.02
N ALA A 191 2.72 6.56 -22.83
CA ALA A 191 1.60 7.00 -22.00
C ALA A 191 0.81 8.16 -22.64
N ARG A 192 1.48 9.13 -23.28
CA ARG A 192 0.85 10.25 -24.02
C ARG A 192 0.05 9.78 -25.25
N GLN A 193 0.41 8.64 -25.81
CA GLN A 193 -0.30 8.02 -26.94
C GLN A 193 -1.35 6.98 -26.51
N SER A 194 -1.51 6.75 -25.20
CA SER A 194 -2.46 5.77 -24.67
C SER A 194 -3.92 6.10 -25.03
N ASN A 195 -4.72 5.06 -25.23
CA ASN A 195 -6.18 5.17 -25.33
C ASN A 195 -6.85 5.35 -23.96
N ASP A 196 -6.14 5.07 -22.86
CA ASP A 196 -6.58 5.41 -21.52
C ASP A 196 -6.45 6.93 -21.33
N THR A 197 -7.59 7.61 -21.31
CA THR A 197 -7.63 9.07 -21.25
C THR A 197 -7.09 9.64 -19.94
N ILE A 198 -7.20 8.91 -18.82
CA ILE A 198 -6.66 9.33 -17.53
C ILE A 198 -5.14 9.29 -17.58
N LEU A 199 -4.57 8.16 -18.03
CA LEU A 199 -3.12 8.01 -18.18
C LEU A 199 -2.55 9.04 -19.16
N LYS A 200 -3.20 9.21 -20.30
CA LYS A 200 -2.79 10.17 -21.33
C LYS A 200 -2.80 11.60 -20.81
N ASN A 201 -3.89 12.03 -20.17
CA ASN A 201 -4.01 13.39 -19.65
C ASN A 201 -2.95 13.64 -18.57
N PHE A 202 -2.73 12.70 -17.65
CA PHE A 202 -1.67 12.80 -16.66
C PHE A 202 -0.29 12.94 -17.33
N ALA A 203 0.02 12.08 -18.30
CA ALA A 203 1.28 12.10 -19.03
C ALA A 203 1.54 13.41 -19.80
N GLN A 204 0.49 14.07 -20.28
CA GLN A 204 0.60 15.37 -20.95
C GLN A 204 0.96 16.51 -19.99
N THR A 205 0.73 16.36 -18.68
CA THR A 205 1.13 17.37 -17.68
C THR A 205 2.61 17.27 -17.27
N LEU A 206 3.28 16.18 -17.62
CA LEU A 206 4.64 15.88 -17.18
C LEU A 206 5.67 16.33 -18.23
N PRO A 207 6.81 16.92 -17.82
CA PRO A 207 7.95 17.19 -18.70
C PRO A 207 8.54 15.90 -19.30
N ASP A 208 9.27 16.04 -20.41
CA ASP A 208 9.87 14.92 -21.15
C ASP A 208 10.91 14.13 -20.34
N SER A 209 11.41 14.70 -19.24
CA SER A 209 12.33 14.03 -18.32
C SER A 209 11.65 12.93 -17.49
N PHE A 210 10.34 12.73 -17.54
CA PHE A 210 9.64 11.79 -16.66
C PHE A 210 9.45 10.38 -17.26
N VAL A 211 9.22 9.41 -16.38
CA VAL A 211 8.53 8.13 -16.65
C VAL A 211 7.31 8.00 -15.77
N ILE A 212 6.42 7.08 -16.12
CA ILE A 212 5.18 6.85 -15.40
C ILE A 212 5.12 5.45 -14.82
N ALA A 213 4.72 5.31 -13.56
CA ALA A 213 4.26 4.05 -12.99
C ALA A 213 2.73 4.08 -12.88
N ASP A 214 2.07 2.99 -13.23
CA ASP A 214 0.60 2.86 -13.14
C ASP A 214 0.22 1.52 -12.51
N LEU A 215 -0.37 1.59 -11.32
CA LEU A 215 -0.76 0.44 -10.50
C LEU A 215 -2.29 0.24 -10.40
N ARG A 216 -3.12 1.04 -11.09
CA ARG A 216 -4.59 0.99 -10.97
C ARG A 216 -5.18 -0.40 -11.18
N ASN A 217 -4.70 -1.09 -12.22
CA ASN A 217 -5.20 -2.42 -12.62
C ASN A 217 -4.13 -3.51 -12.43
N LYS A 218 -3.18 -3.27 -11.52
CA LYS A 218 -2.10 -4.22 -11.24
C LYS A 218 -2.44 -5.05 -9.99
N PRO A 219 -2.10 -6.35 -9.98
CA PRO A 219 -2.27 -7.17 -8.79
C PRO A 219 -1.34 -6.69 -7.67
N ILE A 220 -1.64 -7.12 -6.44
CA ILE A 220 -0.67 -7.06 -5.34
C ILE A 220 0.66 -7.70 -5.76
N GLN A 221 1.76 -7.28 -5.13
CA GLN A 221 3.15 -7.60 -5.50
C GLN A 221 3.63 -6.93 -6.81
N SER A 222 2.82 -6.10 -7.46
CA SER A 222 3.30 -5.22 -8.52
C SER A 222 3.88 -3.94 -7.93
N GLY A 223 4.83 -3.31 -8.61
CA GLY A 223 5.45 -2.09 -8.10
C GLY A 223 6.37 -1.42 -9.12
N PHE A 224 7.17 -0.46 -8.65
CA PHE A 224 8.13 0.26 -9.48
C PHE A 224 9.37 0.69 -8.70
N ALA A 225 10.51 0.71 -9.38
CA ALA A 225 11.84 0.95 -8.82
C ALA A 225 12.27 2.41 -8.92
N TRP A 226 11.68 3.30 -8.11
CA TRP A 226 11.92 4.74 -8.18
C TRP A 226 13.39 5.14 -8.02
N GLY A 227 14.18 4.39 -7.24
CA GLY A 227 15.60 4.66 -7.04
C GLY A 227 16.47 4.52 -8.31
N LYS A 228 15.97 3.89 -9.38
CA LYS A 228 16.70 3.77 -10.66
C LYS A 228 17.01 5.12 -11.29
N TYR A 229 16.24 6.16 -10.93
CA TYR A 229 16.39 7.50 -11.45
C TYR A 229 17.06 8.46 -10.47
N GLY A 230 17.65 7.93 -9.40
CA GLY A 230 18.40 8.68 -8.40
C GLY A 230 17.63 8.87 -7.09
N PRO A 231 18.31 9.37 -6.05
CA PRO A 231 17.75 9.47 -4.71
C PRO A 231 16.84 10.70 -4.52
N ASN A 232 16.77 11.61 -5.50
CA ASN A 232 15.98 12.82 -5.35
C ASN A 232 14.50 12.54 -5.66
N ILE A 233 13.72 12.40 -4.60
CA ILE A 233 12.27 12.18 -4.63
C ILE A 233 11.47 13.46 -4.85
N ASP A 234 12.10 14.65 -4.78
CA ASP A 234 11.42 15.96 -4.81
C ASP A 234 10.65 16.19 -6.11
N ASN A 235 11.03 15.47 -7.17
CA ASN A 235 10.42 15.60 -8.49
C ASN A 235 9.41 14.49 -8.79
N ALA A 236 9.11 13.60 -7.83
CA ALA A 236 8.00 12.67 -8.00
C ALA A 236 6.67 13.41 -8.00
N LYS A 237 5.76 13.02 -8.89
CA LYS A 237 4.43 13.62 -9.02
C LYS A 237 3.37 12.54 -8.95
N ARG A 238 2.46 12.65 -7.99
CA ARG A 238 1.31 11.76 -7.83
C ARG A 238 0.12 12.25 -8.64
N HIS A 239 -0.56 11.39 -9.40
CA HIS A 239 -1.88 11.72 -9.92
C HIS A 239 -2.87 11.87 -8.75
N GLU A 240 -3.68 12.91 -8.77
CA GLU A 240 -4.47 13.35 -7.61
C GLU A 240 -5.42 12.32 -7.00
N ASN A 241 -5.97 11.41 -7.81
CA ASN A 241 -7.04 10.49 -7.39
C ASN A 241 -6.81 9.03 -7.80
N GLU A 242 -5.74 8.75 -8.55
CA GLU A 242 -5.59 7.48 -9.26
C GLU A 242 -4.21 6.95 -8.99
N LEU A 243 -4.00 5.63 -8.89
CA LEU A 243 -2.72 4.95 -8.66
C LEU A 243 -1.71 5.08 -9.84
N ILE A 244 -1.45 6.31 -10.29
CA ILE A 244 -0.44 6.70 -11.28
C ILE A 244 0.58 7.67 -10.65
N TRP A 245 1.87 7.46 -10.92
CA TRP A 245 2.97 8.31 -10.49
C TRP A 245 3.83 8.69 -11.68
N GLY A 246 4.29 9.94 -11.73
CA GLY A 246 5.38 10.39 -12.57
C GLY A 246 6.66 10.45 -11.75
N VAL A 247 7.74 9.84 -12.24
CA VAL A 247 9.07 9.91 -11.61
C VAL A 247 10.03 10.54 -12.60
N GLU A 248 10.72 11.60 -12.18
CA GLU A 248 11.69 12.26 -13.04
C GLU A 248 12.95 11.42 -13.21
N LYS A 249 13.36 11.21 -14.46
CA LYS A 249 14.68 10.70 -14.80
C LYS A 249 15.70 11.78 -14.50
N GLN A 250 16.58 11.55 -13.53
CA GLN A 250 17.77 12.38 -13.45
C GLN A 250 18.60 12.21 -14.72
N SER A 251 18.80 13.31 -15.44
CA SER A 251 19.81 13.31 -16.50
C SER A 251 21.15 13.01 -15.85
N LYS A 252 21.83 11.95 -16.32
CA LYS A 252 23.22 11.73 -15.93
C LYS A 252 24.00 12.96 -16.40
N LYS A 253 24.30 13.88 -15.48
CA LYS A 253 25.26 14.95 -15.71
C LYS A 253 26.50 14.31 -16.31
N GLY A 254 26.72 14.51 -17.61
CA GLY A 254 27.80 13.84 -18.34
C GLY A 254 29.14 14.15 -17.67
N LEU A 255 30.14 13.29 -17.85
CA LEU A 255 31.49 13.50 -17.31
C LEU A 255 32.06 14.91 -17.64
N ILE A 256 31.59 15.53 -18.72
CA ILE A 256 31.96 16.87 -19.16
C ILE A 256 31.37 17.98 -18.27
N SER A 257 30.15 17.84 -17.73
CA SER A 257 29.57 18.84 -16.82
C SER A 257 30.19 18.80 -15.41
N LYS A 258 30.91 17.72 -15.06
CA LYS A 258 31.75 17.65 -13.86
C LYS A 258 33.13 18.30 -14.06
N LEU A 259 33.60 18.42 -15.31
CA LEU A 259 34.87 19.07 -15.66
C LEU A 259 34.71 20.58 -15.91
N PHE A 260 33.53 21.03 -16.32
CA PHE A 260 33.23 22.43 -16.55
C PHE A 260 32.03 22.82 -15.70
N GLY A 261 32.26 23.06 -14.41
CA GLY A 261 31.24 23.45 -13.45
C GLY A 261 30.46 24.70 -13.90
N ARG A 262 29.31 24.46 -14.52
CA ARG A 262 28.13 25.30 -14.60
C ARG A 262 26.90 24.40 -14.55
#